data_AF-D3Z2J8-F1
#
_entry.id   AF-D3Z2J8-F1
#
_cell.length_a   1.000
_cell.length_b   1.000
_cell.length_c   1.000
_cell.angle_alpha   90.00
_cell.angle_beta   90.00
_cell.angle_gamma   90.00
#
_symmetry.space_group_name_H-M   'P 1'
#
loop_
_entity.id
_entity.type
_entity.pdbx_description
1 polymer ?
#
loop_
_entity_poly.entity_id
_entity_poly.type
_entity_poly.pdbx_seq_one_letter_code
_entity_poly.pdbx_strand_id
1 'polypeptide(L)'
;MAASPVLPTEDGEGFLGIDDLHFSLQAEQEDTQKKTFTCWINSQLAKHTPPSVVSDLFADIKKGHVLLDLLEVLSGQQLPRDKGSNTFQCRINIEHALTFLKNRSIKLINIH
;
A
#
# COMPACT_ATOMS: atom_id res chain seq x y z
N MET A 1 49.47 49.81 3.19
CA MET A 1 49.20 48.36 3.13
C MET A 1 48.40 48.00 4.37
N ALA A 2 47.11 47.68 4.19
CA ALA A 2 46.25 47.18 5.27
C ALA A 2 45.41 46.04 4.69
N ALA A 3 45.32 44.95 5.45
CA ALA A 3 44.82 43.65 5.04
C ALA A 3 43.30 43.62 4.84
N SER A 4 42.86 42.77 3.92
CA SER A 4 41.49 42.22 3.93
C SER A 4 41.61 40.70 4.17
N PRO A 5 40.96 40.15 5.20
CA PRO A 5 40.92 38.70 5.40
C PRO A 5 39.88 38.08 4.45
N VAL A 6 40.25 36.94 3.87
CA VAL A 6 39.38 36.08 3.05
C VAL A 6 38.29 35.47 3.93
N LEU A 7 37.04 35.57 3.48
CA LEU A 7 35.88 34.90 4.08
C LEU A 7 35.98 33.38 3.86
N PRO A 8 35.63 32.55 4.86
CA PRO A 8 35.37 31.14 4.61
C PRO A 8 34.00 31.01 3.93
N THR A 9 33.95 30.38 2.76
CA THR A 9 32.70 29.94 2.13
C THR A 9 32.20 28.70 2.88
N GLU A 10 31.25 28.89 3.80
CA GLU A 10 30.48 27.82 4.44
C GLU A 10 29.26 27.47 3.59
N ASP A 11 29.45 26.81 2.45
CA ASP A 11 28.33 26.38 1.61
C ASP A 11 28.51 24.91 1.23
N GLY A 12 28.07 24.01 2.11
CA GLY A 12 28.11 22.57 1.85
C GLY A 12 27.28 21.68 2.80
N GLU A 13 26.93 22.16 3.99
CA GLU A 13 26.27 21.34 5.03
C GLU A 13 24.73 21.41 5.00
N GLY A 14 24.14 22.30 4.20
CA GLY A 14 22.69 22.53 4.18
C GLY A 14 21.87 21.60 3.27
N PHE A 15 22.49 20.97 2.28
CA PHE A 15 21.77 20.19 1.26
C PHE A 15 21.42 18.77 1.73
N LEU A 16 22.38 18.08 2.36
CA LEU A 16 22.23 16.70 2.84
C LEU A 16 21.18 16.56 3.97
N GLY A 17 21.04 17.57 4.84
CA GLY A 17 20.08 17.55 5.93
C GLY A 17 18.63 17.77 5.51
N ILE A 18 18.40 18.49 4.40
CA ILE A 18 17.05 18.69 3.84
C ILE A 18 16.58 17.39 3.17
N ASP A 19 17.47 16.69 2.46
CA ASP A 19 17.16 15.42 1.83
C ASP A 19 16.84 14.32 2.87
N ASP A 20 17.59 14.26 3.98
CA ASP A 20 17.37 13.30 5.07
C ASP A 20 16.06 13.58 5.83
N LEU A 21 15.75 14.86 6.09
CA LEU A 21 14.48 15.28 6.67
C LEU A 21 13.30 14.99 5.73
N HIS A 22 13.45 15.25 4.44
CA HIS A 22 12.43 14.97 3.43
C HIS A 22 12.16 13.46 3.34
N PHE A 23 13.20 12.62 3.32
CA PHE A 23 13.07 11.17 3.32
C PHE A 23 12.36 10.66 4.57
N SER A 24 12.71 11.19 5.75
CA SER A 24 12.11 10.81 7.03
C SER A 24 10.62 11.17 7.09
N LEU A 25 10.25 12.39 6.68
CA LEU A 25 8.86 12.83 6.60
C LEU A 25 8.05 12.00 5.61
N GLN A 26 8.64 11.64 4.47
CA GLN A 26 7.98 10.79 3.49
C GLN A 26 7.74 9.37 4.05
N ALA A 27 8.73 8.78 4.73
CA ALA A 27 8.58 7.47 5.37
C ALA A 27 7.47 7.47 6.45
N GLU A 28 7.38 8.54 7.25
CA GLU A 28 6.31 8.69 8.25
C GLU A 28 4.92 8.82 7.61
N GLN A 29 4.82 9.58 6.52
CA GLN A 29 3.56 9.67 5.76
C GLN A 29 3.16 8.33 5.15
N GLU A 30 4.10 7.59 4.57
CA GLU A 30 3.86 6.27 4.00
C GLU A 30 3.39 5.26 5.07
N ASP A 31 4.01 5.26 6.25
CA ASP A 31 3.59 4.41 7.37
C ASP A 31 2.20 4.80 7.90
N THR A 32 1.92 6.11 8.00
CA THR A 32 0.60 6.61 8.42
C THR A 32 -0.49 6.22 7.42
N GLN A 33 -0.22 6.35 6.12
CA GLN A 33 -1.13 5.92 5.06
C GLN A 33 -1.35 4.41 5.09
N LYS A 34 -0.28 3.62 5.24
CA LYS A 34 -0.35 2.17 5.38
C LYS A 34 -1.24 1.77 6.55
N LYS A 35 -0.99 2.31 7.74
CA LYS A 35 -1.78 2.04 8.95
C LYS A 35 -3.25 2.41 8.78
N THR A 36 -3.51 3.59 8.22
CA THR A 36 -4.88 4.07 7.96
C THR A 36 -5.61 3.13 7.02
N PHE A 37 -4.97 2.74 5.92
CA PHE A 37 -5.55 1.83 4.94
C PHE A 37 -5.75 0.41 5.51
N THR A 38 -4.79 -0.12 6.27
CA THR A 38 -4.92 -1.40 6.97
C THR A 38 -6.09 -1.39 7.97
N CYS A 39 -6.22 -0.33 8.76
CA CYS A 39 -7.34 -0.19 9.71
C CYS A 39 -8.69 -0.13 8.98
N TRP A 40 -8.75 0.61 7.87
CA TRP A 40 -9.96 0.68 7.05
C TRP A 40 -10.32 -0.68 6.45
N ILE A 41 -9.35 -1.41 5.88
CA ILE A 41 -9.56 -2.77 5.35
C ILE A 41 -10.10 -3.69 6.45
N ASN A 42 -9.44 -3.72 7.62
CA ASN A 42 -9.88 -4.55 8.74
C ASN A 42 -11.31 -4.22 9.20
N SER A 43 -11.70 -2.94 9.15
CA SER A 43 -13.08 -2.52 9.46
C SER A 43 -14.09 -3.02 8.43
N GLN A 44 -13.71 -3.19 7.17
CA GLN A 44 -14.57 -3.82 6.16
C GLN A 44 -14.59 -5.34 6.33
N LEU A 45 -13.44 -5.99 6.49
CA LEU A 45 -13.33 -7.44 6.61
C LEU A 45 -13.99 -7.99 7.88
N ALA A 46 -14.12 -7.18 8.93
CA ALA A 46 -14.92 -7.53 10.11
C ALA A 46 -16.41 -7.79 9.78
N LYS A 47 -16.91 -7.25 8.66
CA LYS A 47 -18.29 -7.48 8.17
C LYS A 47 -18.39 -8.74 7.29
N HIS A 48 -17.26 -9.29 6.86
CA HIS A 48 -17.22 -10.50 6.05
C HIS A 48 -17.57 -11.74 6.92
N THR A 49 -18.09 -12.80 6.30
CA THR A 49 -18.38 -14.06 6.99
C THR A 49 -17.72 -15.22 6.25
N PRO A 50 -16.69 -15.89 6.83
CA PRO A 50 -16.10 -15.64 8.15
C PRO A 50 -15.28 -14.34 8.19
N PRO A 51 -15.10 -13.71 9.38
CA PRO A 51 -14.29 -12.51 9.51
C PRO A 51 -12.83 -12.76 9.12
N SER A 52 -12.26 -11.84 8.36
CA SER A 52 -10.84 -11.86 7.96
C SER A 52 -10.11 -10.67 8.59
N VAL A 53 -8.81 -10.84 8.89
CA VAL A 53 -7.96 -9.77 9.44
C VAL A 53 -6.65 -9.73 8.66
N VAL A 54 -6.23 -8.53 8.31
CA VAL A 54 -4.93 -8.23 7.72
C VAL A 54 -3.95 -7.87 8.82
N SER A 55 -2.85 -8.62 8.87
CA SER A 55 -1.73 -8.36 9.77
C SER A 55 -0.60 -7.64 9.05
N ASP A 56 -0.30 -8.07 7.82
CA ASP A 56 0.63 -7.38 6.92
C ASP A 56 -0.07 -7.10 5.59
N LEU A 57 -0.38 -5.82 5.38
CA LEU A 57 -1.07 -5.34 4.18
C LEU A 57 -0.49 -5.90 2.88
N PHE A 58 0.83 -5.86 2.72
CA PHE A 58 1.46 -6.22 1.46
C PHE A 58 1.53 -7.74 1.28
N ALA A 59 1.84 -8.47 2.35
CA ALA A 59 1.90 -9.93 2.30
C ALA A 59 0.51 -10.56 2.16
N ASP A 60 -0.50 -10.02 2.84
CA ASP A 60 -1.85 -10.59 2.87
C ASP A 60 -2.65 -10.25 1.61
N ILE A 61 -2.54 -9.03 1.08
CA ILE A 61 -3.17 -8.68 -0.21
C ILE A 61 -2.59 -9.53 -1.34
N LYS A 62 -1.29 -9.81 -1.34
CA LYS A 62 -0.63 -10.61 -2.39
C LYS A 62 -1.16 -12.04 -2.52
N LYS A 63 -1.75 -12.59 -1.45
CA LYS A 63 -2.40 -13.92 -1.47
C LYS A 63 -3.72 -13.93 -2.26
N GLY A 64 -4.29 -12.76 -2.54
CA GLY A 64 -5.55 -12.60 -3.28
C GLY A 64 -6.82 -12.85 -2.46
N HIS A 65 -6.78 -13.72 -1.44
CA HIS A 65 -7.95 -14.00 -0.59
C HIS A 65 -8.51 -12.75 0.11
N VAL A 66 -7.64 -11.96 0.73
CA VAL A 66 -8.04 -10.71 1.40
C VAL A 66 -8.64 -9.71 0.43
N LEU A 67 -8.10 -9.65 -0.79
CA LEU A 67 -8.62 -8.76 -1.83
C LEU A 67 -10.02 -9.20 -2.28
N LEU A 68 -10.24 -10.51 -2.44
CA LEU A 68 -11.56 -11.05 -2.75
C LEU A 68 -12.55 -10.78 -1.62
N ASP A 69 -12.23 -11.09 -0.36
CA ASP A 69 -13.10 -10.83 0.79
C ASP A 69 -13.50 -9.35 0.88
N LEU A 70 -12.54 -8.43 0.66
CA LEU A 70 -12.80 -7.00 0.63
C LEU A 70 -13.79 -6.61 -0.47
N LEU A 71 -13.60 -7.14 -1.69
CA LEU A 71 -14.49 -6.88 -2.82
C LEU A 71 -15.89 -7.47 -2.58
N GLU A 72 -15.98 -8.63 -1.93
CA GLU A 72 -17.27 -9.24 -1.57
C GLU A 72 -18.04 -8.37 -0.56
N VAL A 73 -17.37 -7.85 0.48
CA VAL A 73 -17.99 -6.94 1.44
C VAL A 73 -18.44 -5.63 0.77
N LEU A 74 -17.58 -5.05 -0.08
CA LEU A 74 -17.87 -3.77 -0.72
C LEU A 74 -18.96 -3.87 -1.80
N SER A 75 -19.03 -5.00 -2.50
CA SER A 75 -20.00 -5.21 -3.58
C SER A 75 -21.27 -5.93 -3.15
N GLY A 76 -21.25 -6.61 -2.00
CA GLY A 76 -22.33 -7.49 -1.54
C GLY A 76 -22.51 -8.75 -2.39
N GLN A 77 -21.52 -9.12 -3.22
CA GLN A 77 -21.58 -10.29 -4.11
C GLN A 77 -20.49 -11.28 -3.75
N GLN A 78 -20.76 -12.59 -3.86
CA GLN A 78 -19.71 -13.60 -3.72
C GLN A 78 -18.85 -13.69 -4.98
N LEU A 79 -17.55 -13.88 -4.79
CA LEU A 79 -16.55 -14.00 -5.85
C LEU A 79 -15.96 -15.42 -5.87
N PRO A 80 -15.58 -15.91 -7.06
CA PRO A 80 -14.92 -17.20 -7.18
C PRO A 80 -13.55 -17.16 -6.50
N ARG A 81 -13.31 -18.12 -5.59
CA ARG A 81 -12.05 -18.28 -4.84
C ARG A 81 -11.49 -19.69 -5.01
N ASP A 82 -10.20 -19.79 -5.29
CA ASP A 82 -9.47 -21.06 -5.21
C ASP A 82 -9.06 -21.31 -3.74
N LYS A 83 -9.13 -22.57 -3.29
CA LYS A 83 -8.90 -22.94 -1.88
C LYS A 83 -7.42 -23.21 -1.56
N GLY A 84 -6.55 -23.23 -2.56
CA GLY A 84 -5.13 -23.47 -2.39
C GLY A 84 -4.34 -22.21 -2.00
N SER A 85 -3.20 -22.39 -1.35
CA SER A 85 -2.28 -21.31 -0.95
C SER A 85 -0.97 -21.30 -1.73
N ASN A 86 -0.86 -22.07 -2.82
CA ASN A 86 0.36 -22.06 -3.63
C ASN A 86 0.44 -20.77 -4.48
N THR A 87 1.61 -20.50 -5.05
CA THR A 87 1.86 -19.29 -5.85
C THR A 87 0.92 -19.17 -7.06
N PHE A 88 0.54 -20.29 -7.67
CA PHE A 88 -0.38 -20.31 -8.81
C PHE A 88 -1.82 -19.95 -8.39
N GLN A 89 -2.30 -20.50 -7.27
CA GLN A 89 -3.61 -20.14 -6.72
C GLN A 89 -3.67 -18.68 -6.27
N CYS A 90 -2.60 -18.16 -5.66
CA CYS A 90 -2.53 -16.74 -5.31
C CYS A 90 -2.71 -15.86 -6.55
N ARG A 91 -2.03 -16.19 -7.66
CA ARG A 91 -2.20 -15.50 -8.94
C ARG A 91 -3.64 -15.60 -9.46
N ILE A 92 -4.26 -16.78 -9.44
CA ILE A 92 -5.65 -16.96 -9.89
C ILE A 92 -6.60 -16.09 -9.07
N ASN A 93 -6.47 -16.07 -7.75
CA ASN A 93 -7.33 -15.27 -6.88
C ASN A 93 -7.18 -13.76 -7.15
N ILE A 94 -5.95 -13.30 -7.44
CA ILE A 94 -5.70 -11.92 -7.89
C ILE A 94 -6.35 -11.67 -9.25
N GLU A 95 -6.20 -12.58 -10.22
CA GLU A 95 -6.81 -12.44 -11.55
C GLU A 95 -8.34 -12.37 -11.47
N HIS A 96 -8.99 -13.15 -10.60
CA HIS A 96 -10.43 -13.06 -10.35
C HIS A 96 -10.82 -11.69 -9.80
N ALA A 97 -10.09 -11.17 -8.80
CA ALA A 97 -10.34 -9.85 -8.24
C ALA A 97 -10.19 -8.73 -9.29
N LEU A 98 -9.12 -8.78 -10.09
CA LEU A 98 -8.87 -7.80 -11.16
C LEU A 98 -9.95 -7.88 -12.25
N THR A 99 -10.38 -9.08 -12.62
CA THR A 99 -11.46 -9.29 -13.59
C THR A 99 -12.78 -8.71 -13.09
N PHE A 100 -13.09 -8.90 -11.80
CA PHE A 100 -14.27 -8.29 -11.18
C PHE A 100 -14.24 -6.76 -11.25
N LEU A 101 -13.09 -6.15 -10.91
CA LEU A 101 -12.91 -4.69 -10.97
C LEU A 101 -13.07 -4.15 -12.40
N LYS A 102 -12.51 -4.85 -13.40
CA LYS A 102 -12.67 -4.51 -14.82
C LYS A 102 -14.14 -4.58 -15.25
N ASN A 103 -14.87 -5.63 -14.85
CA ASN A 103 -16.29 -5.80 -15.17
C ASN A 103 -17.16 -4.68 -14.57
N ARG A 104 -16.75 -4.09 -13.45
CA ARG A 104 -17.41 -2.93 -12.83
C ARG A 104 -16.92 -1.58 -13.36
N SER A 105 -16.09 -1.57 -14.41
CA SER A 105 -15.50 -0.36 -15.02
C SER A 105 -14.69 0.49 -14.05
N ILE A 106 -14.12 -0.13 -13.01
CA ILE A 106 -13.22 0.55 -12.07
C ILE A 106 -11.85 0.67 -12.75
N LYS A 107 -11.39 1.92 -12.95
CA LYS A 107 -10.07 2.19 -13.51
C LYS A 107 -8.99 1.84 -12.49
N LEU A 108 -8.21 0.82 -12.80
CA LEU A 108 -7.02 0.47 -12.03
C LEU A 108 -5.88 1.39 -12.46
N ILE A 109 -5.67 2.47 -11.71
CA ILE A 109 -4.59 3.42 -11.97
C ILE A 109 -3.36 2.94 -11.19
N ASN A 110 -2.20 2.90 -11.83
CA ASN A 110 -0.91 2.50 -11.24
C ASN A 110 -0.85 1.06 -10.68
N ILE A 111 -1.72 0.15 -11.12
CA ILE A 111 -1.64 -1.29 -10.81
C ILE A 111 -1.10 -1.99 -12.07
N HIS A 112 0.17 -2.39 -12.04
CA HIS A 112 0.88 -3.05 -13.15
C HIS A 112 1.23 -4.51 -12.82
#